data_AF-T0ZT84-F1
#
_entry.id   AF-T0ZT84-F1
#
_cell.length_a   1.000
_cell.length_b   1.000
_cell.length_c   1.000
_cell.angle_alpha   90.00
_cell.angle_beta   90.00
_cell.angle_gamma   90.00
#
_symmetry.space_group_name_H-M   'P 1'
#
loop_
_entity.id
_entity.type
_entity.pdbx_description
1 polymer ?
#
loop_
_entity_poly.entity_id
_entity_poly.type
_entity_poly.pdbx_seq_one_letter_code
_entity_poly.pdbx_strand_id
1 'polypeptide(L)'
;MNKLAIKIGITGPVGSIKSEALKKIISMLENQGEKVHGVLMSEIVENNKVTGYSLFDIYTKKKVVFAEAGIVSRVKIDKIGVDARILEDILIPSLQKAREMADVIVIDELGKL
;
A
#
# COMPACT_ATOMS: atom_id res chain seq x y z
N MET A 1 -15.43 5.47 24.46
CA MET A 1 -15.35 6.82 23.84
C MET A 1 -15.01 6.63 22.38
N ASN A 2 -15.87 7.02 21.44
CA ASN A 2 -15.50 7.03 20.03
C ASN A 2 -14.49 8.15 19.81
N LYS A 3 -13.21 7.78 19.67
CA LYS A 3 -12.15 8.72 19.29
C LYS A 3 -12.46 9.17 17.86
N LEU A 4 -12.62 10.48 17.64
CA LEU A 4 -12.88 11.02 16.30
C LEU A 4 -11.63 10.73 15.44
N ALA A 5 -11.76 9.89 14.42
CA ALA A 5 -10.66 9.60 13.51
C ALA A 5 -10.62 10.66 12.40
N ILE A 6 -9.51 11.39 12.30
CA ILE A 6 -9.28 12.32 11.19
C ILE A 6 -8.93 11.48 9.96
N LYS A 7 -9.64 11.73 8.86
CA LYS A 7 -9.36 11.11 7.55
C LYS A 7 -8.75 12.14 6.63
N ILE A 8 -7.58 11.83 6.07
CA ILE A 8 -6.85 12.69 5.15
C ILE A 8 -6.72 11.96 3.82
N GLY A 9 -7.15 12.61 2.74
CA GLY A 9 -6.95 12.11 1.37
C GLY A 9 -5.83 12.88 0.69
N ILE A 10 -4.90 12.17 0.05
CA ILE A 10 -3.91 12.77 -0.84
C ILE A 10 -4.41 12.62 -2.28
N THR A 11 -4.67 13.72 -2.97
CA THR A 11 -5.20 13.74 -4.33
C THR A 11 -4.27 14.46 -5.30
N GLY A 12 -4.37 14.12 -6.58
CA GLY A 12 -3.56 14.66 -7.66
C GLY A 12 -3.58 13.76 -8.90
N PRO A 13 -3.15 14.24 -10.07
CA PRO A 13 -3.16 13.47 -11.31
C PRO A 13 -2.32 12.18 -11.21
N VAL A 14 -2.63 11.18 -12.03
CA VAL A 14 -1.82 9.95 -12.15
C VAL A 14 -0.38 10.33 -12.55
N GLY A 15 0.62 9.64 -11.99
CA GLY A 15 2.04 9.94 -12.24
C GLY A 15 2.60 11.16 -11.47
N SER A 16 1.82 11.81 -10.61
CA SER A 16 2.33 12.81 -9.66
C SER A 16 3.18 12.19 -8.55
N ILE A 17 3.97 13.01 -7.86
CA ILE A 17 4.85 12.65 -6.72
C ILE A 17 4.13 12.27 -5.40
N LYS A 18 2.89 11.76 -5.45
CA LYS A 18 2.07 11.45 -4.26
C LYS A 18 2.71 10.36 -3.41
N SER A 19 3.17 9.28 -4.04
CA SER A 19 3.77 8.16 -3.34
C SER A 19 5.10 8.57 -2.68
N GLU A 20 5.88 9.44 -3.32
CA GLU A 20 7.11 10.03 -2.76
C GLU A 20 6.78 10.95 -1.57
N ALA A 21 5.73 11.78 -1.69
CA ALA A 21 5.28 12.63 -0.61
C ALA A 21 4.78 11.80 0.58
N LEU A 22 4.01 10.73 0.33
CA LEU A 22 3.52 9.82 1.36
C LEU A 22 4.67 9.16 2.12
N LYS A 23 5.71 8.67 1.42
CA LYS A 23 6.92 8.11 2.05
C LYS A 23 7.62 9.13 2.97
N LYS A 24 7.71 10.39 2.55
CA LYS A 24 8.28 11.46 3.39
C LYS A 24 7.42 11.74 4.62
N ILE A 25 6.09 11.82 4.46
CA ILE A 25 5.14 12.03 5.57
C ILE A 25 5.27 10.89 6.60
N ILE A 26 5.33 9.64 6.15
CA ILE A 26 5.54 8.48 7.03
C ILE A 26 6.83 8.65 7.84
N SER A 27 7.95 8.94 7.17
CA SER A 27 9.23 9.11 7.84
C SER A 27 9.20 10.27 8.86
N MET A 28 8.54 11.38 8.54
CA MET A 28 8.38 12.50 9.46
C MET A 28 7.60 12.12 10.71
N LEU A 29 6.49 11.38 10.55
CA LEU A 29 5.65 10.92 11.66
C LEU A 29 6.38 9.89 12.54
N GLU A 30 7.03 8.90 11.93
CA GLU A 30 7.85 7.92 12.66
C GLU A 30 8.97 8.63 13.46
N ASN A 31 9.63 9.64 12.90
CA ASN A 31 10.65 10.44 13.58
C ASN A 31 10.10 11.28 14.75
N GLN A 32 8.80 11.57 14.76
CA GLN A 32 8.11 12.24 15.86
C GLN A 32 7.63 11.26 16.95
N GLY A 33 7.85 9.95 16.76
CA GLY A 33 7.47 8.90 17.69
C GLY A 33 6.06 8.33 17.47
N GLU A 34 5.37 8.73 16.39
CA GLU A 34 4.06 8.19 16.04
C GLU A 34 4.17 6.77 15.50
N LYS A 35 3.27 5.88 15.91
CA LYS A 35 3.19 4.52 15.35
C LYS A 35 2.45 4.55 14.03
N VAL A 36 3.19 4.56 12.93
CA VAL A 36 2.64 4.52 11.58
C VAL A 36 2.59 3.08 11.08
N HIS A 37 1.39 2.54 10.88
CA HIS A 37 1.19 1.21 10.30
C HIS A 37 0.31 1.29 9.04
N GLY A 38 0.17 0.16 8.34
CA GLY A 38 -0.64 0.04 7.15
C GLY A 38 0.18 -0.49 5.99
N VAL A 39 -0.22 -0.14 4.77
CA VAL A 39 0.37 -0.71 3.56
C VAL A 39 0.72 0.36 2.53
N LEU A 40 1.79 0.07 1.79
CA LEU A 40 2.19 0.82 0.60
C LEU A 40 2.15 -0.10 -0.61
N MET A 41 1.74 0.44 -1.76
CA MET A 41 1.82 -0.27 -3.02
C MET A 41 2.95 0.30 -3.87
N SER A 42 3.58 -0.54 -4.69
CA SER A 42 4.62 -0.07 -5.61
C SER A 42 4.63 -0.92 -6.87
N GLU A 43 4.76 -0.23 -8.00
CA GLU A 43 5.08 -0.83 -9.29
C GLU A 43 6.45 -1.51 -9.24
N ILE A 44 6.55 -2.64 -9.94
CA ILE A 44 7.80 -3.32 -10.24
C ILE A 44 8.12 -2.97 -11.69
N VAL A 45 9.24 -2.30 -11.90
CA VAL A 45 9.65 -1.82 -13.22
C VAL A 45 10.92 -2.52 -13.67
N GLU A 46 10.85 -3.19 -14.81
CA GLU A 46 11.99 -3.84 -15.45
C GLU A 46 12.07 -3.36 -16.91
N ASN A 47 13.26 -2.98 -17.37
CA ASN A 47 13.47 -2.48 -18.73
C ASN A 47 12.49 -1.35 -19.14
N ASN A 48 12.26 -0.39 -18.23
CA ASN A 48 11.31 0.72 -18.39
C ASN A 48 9.84 0.29 -18.64
N LYS A 49 9.46 -0.91 -18.22
CA LYS A 49 8.08 -1.41 -18.27
C LYS A 49 7.63 -1.89 -16.91
N VAL A 50 6.40 -1.59 -16.54
CA VAL A 50 5.76 -2.18 -15.36
C VAL A 50 5.55 -3.66 -15.63
N THR A 51 6.16 -4.52 -14.82
CA THR A 51 6.09 -5.98 -14.93
C THR A 51 5.28 -6.62 -13.79
N GLY A 52 5.00 -5.85 -12.74
CA GLY A 52 4.20 -6.32 -11.61
C GLY A 52 3.91 -5.24 -10.60
N TYR A 53 3.26 -5.65 -9.51
CA TYR A 53 2.95 -4.82 -8.37
C TYR A 53 3.27 -5.55 -7.08
N SER A 54 3.75 -4.78 -6.11
CA SER A 54 4.10 -5.26 -4.78
C SER A 54 3.36 -4.49 -3.71
N LEU A 55 3.10 -5.18 -2.60
CA LEU A 55 2.53 -4.63 -1.38
C LEU A 55 3.60 -4.69 -0.29
N PHE A 56 3.79 -3.60 0.43
CA PHE A 56 4.71 -3.49 1.55
C PHE A 56 3.92 -3.16 2.82
N ASP A 57 4.02 -4.03 3.83
CA ASP A 57 3.45 -3.80 5.16
C ASP A 57 4.43 -2.96 5.98
N ILE A 58 3.99 -1.77 6.40
CA ILE A 58 4.80 -0.79 7.12
C ILE A 58 5.21 -1.33 8.50
N TYR A 59 4.37 -2.14 9.16
CA TYR A 59 4.65 -2.65 10.50
C TYR A 59 5.62 -3.83 10.45
N THR A 60 5.28 -4.86 9.66
CA THR A 60 6.09 -6.08 9.60
C THR A 60 7.32 -5.94 8.71
N LYS A 61 7.40 -4.85 7.94
CA LYS A 61 8.40 -4.62 6.89
C LYS A 61 8.42 -5.72 5.82
N LYS A 62 7.36 -6.52 5.73
CA LYS A 62 7.22 -7.59 4.74
C LYS A 62 6.80 -6.99 3.40
N LYS A 63 7.50 -7.36 2.34
CA LYS A 63 7.14 -7.06 0.96
C LYS A 63 6.65 -8.33 0.27
N VAL A 64 5.54 -8.26 -0.45
CA VAL A 64 5.01 -9.36 -1.27
C VAL A 64 4.71 -8.86 -2.67
N VAL A 65 4.97 -9.70 -3.68
CA VAL A 65 4.49 -9.48 -5.04
C VAL A 65 3.12 -10.11 -5.13
N PHE A 66 2.11 -9.35 -5.56
CA PHE A 66 0.73 -9.84 -5.66
C PHE A 66 0.21 -9.79 -7.11
N ALA A 67 0.93 -9.13 -8.00
CA ALA A 67 0.62 -9.11 -9.42
C ALA A 67 1.91 -9.17 -10.25
N GLU A 68 1.95 -10.06 -11.23
CA GLU A 68 3.07 -10.20 -12.18
C GLU A 68 2.59 -10.83 -13.50
N ALA A 69 3.35 -10.66 -14.58
CA ALA A 69 2.99 -11.17 -15.91
C ALA A 69 2.81 -12.70 -15.97
N GLY A 70 3.43 -13.45 -15.05
CA GLY A 70 3.33 -14.91 -14.98
C GLY A 70 2.04 -15.45 -14.33
N ILE A 71 1.26 -14.61 -13.66
CA ILE A 71 0.04 -15.05 -12.97
C ILE A 71 -1.10 -15.19 -13.97
N VAL A 72 -1.69 -16.39 -14.06
CA VAL A 72 -2.93 -16.62 -14.80
C VAL A 72 -4.11 -16.37 -13.86
N SER A 73 -4.76 -15.21 -14.01
CA SER A 73 -5.90 -14.78 -13.19
C SER A 73 -6.98 -14.11 -14.02
N ARG A 74 -8.23 -14.20 -13.54
CA ARG A 74 -9.35 -13.43 -14.09
C ARG A 74 -9.26 -11.95 -13.71
N VAL A 75 -8.64 -11.66 -12.57
CA VAL A 75 -8.38 -10.30 -12.10
C VAL A 75 -7.03 -9.87 -12.66
N LYS A 76 -7.01 -8.71 -13.32
CA LYS A 76 -5.81 -8.15 -13.94
C LYS A 76 -5.73 -6.66 -13.66
N ILE A 77 -4.50 -6.18 -13.52
CA ILE A 77 -4.15 -4.76 -13.65
C ILE A 77 -3.48 -4.64 -15.02
N ASP A 78 -4.08 -3.89 -15.94
CA ASP A 78 -3.76 -3.93 -17.36
C ASP A 78 -3.70 -5.38 -17.92
N LYS A 79 -2.49 -5.89 -18.17
CA LYS A 79 -2.20 -7.23 -18.71
C LYS A 79 -1.56 -8.17 -17.67
N ILE A 80 -1.35 -7.67 -16.45
CA ILE A 80 -0.64 -8.35 -15.37
C ILE A 80 -1.67 -9.08 -14.52
N GLY A 81 -1.49 -10.39 -14.32
CA GLY A 81 -2.39 -11.18 -13.50
C GLY A 81 -2.23 -10.88 -12.02
N VAL A 82 -3.35 -10.83 -11.30
CA VAL A 82 -3.40 -10.55 -9.85
C VAL A 82 -3.72 -11.83 -9.08
N ASP A 83 -2.90 -12.15 -8.08
CA ASP A 83 -3.25 -13.14 -7.05
C ASP A 83 -3.91 -12.45 -5.86
N ALA A 84 -5.24 -12.42 -5.88
CA ALA A 84 -6.04 -11.77 -4.84
C ALA A 84 -5.86 -12.43 -3.45
N ARG A 85 -5.46 -13.71 -3.39
CA ARG A 85 -5.26 -14.42 -2.11
C ARG A 85 -4.09 -13.82 -1.33
N ILE A 86 -3.02 -13.45 -2.03
CA ILE A 86 -1.86 -12.76 -1.43
C ILE A 86 -2.28 -11.42 -0.82
N LEU A 87 -3.18 -10.69 -1.47
CA LEU A 87 -3.73 -9.47 -0.92
C LEU A 87 -4.54 -9.75 0.35
N GLU A 88 -5.46 -10.72 0.32
CA GLU A 88 -6.28 -11.07 1.49
C GLU A 88 -5.42 -11.50 2.68
N ASP A 89 -4.39 -12.31 2.45
CA ASP A 89 -3.52 -12.86 3.50
C ASP A 89 -2.58 -11.82 4.14
N ILE A 90 -2.34 -10.68 3.47
CA ILE A 90 -1.40 -9.64 3.95
C ILE A 90 -2.12 -8.35 4.30
N LEU A 91 -2.95 -7.84 3.38
CA LEU A 91 -3.63 -6.56 3.53
C LEU A 91 -4.58 -6.57 4.72
N ILE A 92 -5.45 -7.58 4.82
CA ILE A 92 -6.48 -7.64 5.86
C ILE A 92 -5.82 -7.74 7.25
N PRO A 93 -4.88 -8.68 7.52
CA PRO A 93 -4.22 -8.75 8.82
C PRO A 93 -3.41 -7.49 9.15
N SER A 94 -2.76 -6.86 8.16
CA SER A 94 -1.99 -5.62 8.37
C SER A 94 -2.91 -4.48 8.83
N LEU A 95 -4.04 -4.27 8.15
CA LEU A 95 -5.00 -3.22 8.51
C LEU A 95 -5.72 -3.49 9.84
N GLN A 96 -5.99 -4.75 10.18
CA GLN A 96 -6.54 -5.13 11.49
C GLN A 96 -5.57 -4.76 12.62
N LYS A 97 -4.29 -5.13 12.49
CA LYS A 97 -3.24 -4.75 13.46
C LYS A 97 -3.04 -3.24 13.53
N ALA A 98 -3.09 -2.54 12.39
CA ALA A 98 -2.98 -1.09 12.34
C ALA A 98 -4.12 -0.43 13.15
N ARG A 99 -5.35 -0.92 13.02
CA ARG A 99 -6.51 -0.43 13.79
C ARG A 99 -6.34 -0.58 15.30
N GLU A 100 -5.61 -1.61 15.75
CA GLU A 100 -5.43 -1.91 17.17
C GLU A 100 -4.25 -1.16 17.80
N MET A 101 -3.18 -0.94 17.03
CA MET A 101 -1.87 -0.55 17.57
C MET A 101 -1.30 0.76 17.02
N ALA A 102 -1.83 1.29 15.92
CA ALA A 102 -1.27 2.45 15.24
C ALA A 102 -1.90 3.76 15.71
N ASP A 103 -1.09 4.82 15.71
CA ASP A 103 -1.56 6.19 15.85
C ASP A 103 -2.03 6.72 14.48
N VAL A 104 -1.35 6.29 13.40
CA VAL A 104 -1.66 6.65 12.01
C VAL A 104 -1.73 5.40 11.14
N ILE A 105 -2.82 5.27 10.37
CA ILE A 105 -3.01 4.17 9.41
C ILE A 105 -2.84 4.72 8.01
N VAL A 106 -1.89 4.15 7.27
CA VAL A 106 -1.66 4.45 5.86
C VAL A 106 -2.32 3.40 4.99
N ILE A 107 -3.10 3.87 4.02
CA ILE A 107 -3.64 3.05 2.95
C ILE A 107 -3.26 3.73 1.65
N ASP A 108 -2.29 3.15 0.95
CA ASP A 108 -1.88 3.62 -0.36
C ASP A 108 -2.79 3.04 -1.45
N GLU A 109 -3.02 3.83 -2.50
CA GLU A 109 -3.85 3.48 -3.66
C GLU A 109 -5.31 3.07 -3.34
N LEU A 110 -6.14 4.07 -3.04
CA LEU A 110 -7.60 3.92 -2.94
C LEU A 110 -8.24 4.21 -4.30
N GLY A 111 -8.43 3.19 -5.13
CA GLY A 111 -9.04 3.38 -6.46
C GLY A 111 -8.77 2.26 -7.44
N LYS A 112 -8.91 2.58 -8.74
CA LYS A 112 -8.48 1.71 -9.82
C LYS A 112 -6.98 1.84 -10.00
N LEU A 113 -6.30 0.70 -10.00
CA LEU A 113 -4.97 0.51 -10.57
C LEU A 113 -5.08 0.32 -12.08
#